data_AF-A0A2N3VPZ3-F1
#
_entry.id   AF-A0A2N3VPZ3-F1
#
_cell.length_a   1.000
_cell.length_b   1.000
_cell.length_c   1.000
_cell.angle_alpha   90.00
_cell.angle_beta   90.00
_cell.angle_gamma   90.00
#
_symmetry.space_group_name_H-M   'P 1'
#
loop_
_entity.id
_entity.type
_entity.pdbx_description
1 polymer ?
#
loop_
_entity_poly.entity_id
_entity_poly.type
_entity_poly.pdbx_seq_one_letter_code
_entity_poly.pdbx_strand_id
1 'polypeptide(L)'
;MSAVDVRRVSVALSAAALMAGSLLGATAAQAKPGVANIGTGSGNKAGIKCVQRAFNAYAGTRLAVDGVYGKNTKDAVVNFQRFWHLPVDGTVGPNTGGTIEFMVARNNGGKDVWRTNGCWAVVPTKK
;
A
#
# COMPACT_ATOMS: atom_id res chain seq x y z
N MET A 1 -49.58 4.91 26.50
CA MET A 1 -49.00 5.62 27.66
C MET A 1 -48.01 4.72 28.35
N SER A 2 -46.94 5.32 28.88
CA SER A 2 -45.79 4.84 29.66
C SER A 2 -46.13 3.74 30.70
N ALA A 3 -45.21 2.95 31.25
CA ALA A 3 -43.79 3.12 31.52
C ALA A 3 -43.16 1.76 31.85
N VAL A 4 -41.85 1.60 31.61
CA VAL A 4 -41.01 0.56 32.24
C VAL A 4 -40.08 1.27 33.21
N ASP A 5 -40.09 0.90 34.49
CA ASP A 5 -38.89 0.91 35.34
C ASP A 5 -39.15 0.19 36.68
N VAL A 6 -38.49 -0.95 36.92
CA VAL A 6 -38.45 -1.60 38.24
C VAL A 6 -37.09 -2.25 38.51
N ARG A 7 -36.32 -1.57 39.37
CA ARG A 7 -35.48 -2.05 40.50
C ARG A 7 -34.13 -2.76 40.24
N ARG A 8 -33.07 -1.96 40.45
CA ARG A 8 -32.03 -2.03 41.51
C ARG A 8 -31.65 -3.40 42.07
N VAL A 9 -30.37 -3.76 41.92
CA VAL A 9 -29.62 -4.67 42.83
C VAL A 9 -28.33 -3.99 43.30
N SER A 10 -28.02 -4.20 44.57
CA SER A 10 -27.11 -3.44 45.41
C SER A 10 -25.62 -3.85 45.32
N VAL A 11 -24.77 -2.83 45.42
CA VAL A 11 -23.39 -2.69 45.95
C VAL A 11 -22.60 -3.95 46.37
N ALA A 12 -21.34 -4.03 45.91
CA ALA A 12 -20.23 -4.62 46.68
C ALA A 12 -18.95 -3.76 46.58
N LEU A 13 -18.13 -3.86 47.61
CA LEU A 13 -17.22 -2.85 48.17
C LEU A 13 -16.04 -2.38 47.32
N SER A 14 -15.67 -1.13 47.56
CA SER A 14 -14.56 -0.36 47.02
C SER A 14 -13.18 -0.84 47.49
N ALA A 15 -12.20 -0.83 46.58
CA ALA A 15 -10.81 -0.52 46.90
C ALA A 15 -10.37 0.64 46.00
N ALA A 16 -9.97 1.74 46.65
CA ALA A 16 -9.57 2.98 46.01
C ALA A 16 -8.15 2.86 45.43
N ALA A 17 -8.01 3.19 44.14
CA ALA A 17 -6.79 3.76 43.59
C ALA A 17 -7.20 4.92 42.68
N LEU A 18 -7.09 6.13 43.23
CA LEU A 18 -7.21 7.38 42.48
C LEU A 18 -6.01 7.49 41.53
N MET A 19 -6.23 7.21 40.26
CA MET A 19 -5.39 7.72 39.18
C MET A 19 -6.27 8.46 38.19
N ALA A 20 -6.05 9.77 38.14
CA ALA A 20 -6.58 10.67 37.13
C ALA A 20 -6.04 10.25 35.75
N GLY A 21 -6.92 10.19 34.75
CA GLY A 21 -6.51 9.98 33.36
C GLY A 21 -7.55 9.27 32.52
N SER A 22 -8.67 9.94 32.25
CA SER A 22 -9.50 9.57 31.11
C SER A 22 -8.72 9.80 29.83
N LEU A 23 -8.23 8.74 29.18
CA LEU A 23 -8.21 8.67 27.72
C LEU A 23 -8.52 7.24 27.31
N LEU A 24 -9.68 7.10 26.69
CA LEU A 24 -10.04 6.01 25.80
C LEU A 24 -8.88 5.79 24.81
N GLY A 25 -8.00 4.84 25.10
CA GLY A 25 -7.09 4.28 24.12
C GLY A 25 -7.88 3.36 23.19
N ALA A 26 -8.82 3.90 22.42
CA ALA A 26 -9.24 3.24 21.21
C ALA A 26 -7.98 3.20 20.34
N THR A 27 -7.30 2.05 20.30
CA THR A 27 -6.39 1.77 19.20
C THR A 27 -7.25 1.93 17.96
N ALA A 28 -7.10 3.03 17.23
CA ALA A 28 -7.72 3.18 15.93
C ALA A 28 -7.35 1.90 15.19
N ALA A 29 -8.36 1.06 14.89
CA ALA A 29 -8.18 -0.13 14.09
C ALA A 29 -7.37 0.32 12.89
N GLN A 30 -6.12 -0.14 12.80
CA GLN A 30 -5.22 0.38 11.79
C GLN A 30 -5.78 -0.13 10.46
N ALA A 31 -6.57 0.70 9.78
CA ALA A 31 -6.91 0.45 8.38
C ALA A 31 -5.56 0.31 7.68
N LYS A 32 -5.28 -0.87 7.10
CA LYS A 32 -4.04 -1.12 6.35
C LYS A 32 -3.83 0.08 5.44
N PRO A 33 -2.78 0.89 5.62
CA PRO A 33 -2.55 2.01 4.73
C PRO A 33 -2.51 1.46 3.31
N GLY A 34 -3.32 2.03 2.43
CA GLY A 34 -3.13 1.83 1.00
C GLY A 34 -1.67 2.18 0.69
N VAL A 35 -0.99 1.33 -0.08
CA VAL A 35 0.39 1.60 -0.47
C VAL A 35 0.43 2.94 -1.20
N ALA A 36 1.20 3.90 -0.67
CA ALA A 36 1.29 5.24 -1.24
C ALA A 36 1.89 5.20 -2.66
N ASN A 37 1.45 6.13 -3.50
CA ASN A 37 1.94 6.30 -4.87
C ASN A 37 3.46 6.40 -4.92
N ILE A 38 4.08 5.78 -5.92
CA ILE A 38 5.52 5.82 -6.12
C ILE A 38 5.85 6.81 -7.24
N GLY A 39 6.51 7.91 -6.89
CA GLY A 39 7.00 8.92 -7.82
C GLY A 39 8.31 9.54 -7.34
N THR A 40 8.71 10.66 -7.94
CA THR A 40 9.91 11.41 -7.52
C THR A 40 9.82 11.76 -6.02
N GLY A 41 10.89 11.49 -5.27
CA GLY A 41 10.94 11.73 -3.82
C GLY A 41 10.28 10.63 -2.96
N SER A 42 9.71 9.58 -3.57
CA SER A 42 9.13 8.47 -2.80
C SER A 42 10.17 7.76 -1.93
N GLY A 43 9.87 7.60 -0.64
CA GLY A 43 10.66 6.81 0.31
C GLY A 43 10.48 5.30 0.16
N ASN A 44 9.57 4.85 -0.71
CA ASN A 44 9.24 3.43 -0.91
C ASN A 44 10.30 2.71 -1.76
N LYS A 45 11.51 2.54 -1.22
CA LYS A 45 12.64 1.90 -1.92
C LYS A 45 12.33 0.49 -2.40
N ALA A 46 11.58 -0.28 -1.61
CA ALA A 46 11.19 -1.65 -1.97
C ALA A 46 10.26 -1.67 -3.19
N GLY A 47 9.22 -0.83 -3.19
CA GLY A 47 8.31 -0.66 -4.33
C GLY A 47 9.03 -0.18 -5.59
N ILE A 48 9.96 0.78 -5.45
CA ILE A 48 10.77 1.27 -6.57
C ILE A 48 11.60 0.12 -7.17
N LYS A 49 12.26 -0.70 -6.35
CA LYS A 49 13.01 -1.87 -6.84
C LYS A 49 12.11 -2.90 -7.52
N CYS A 50 10.87 -3.07 -7.06
CA CYS A 50 9.90 -3.95 -7.73
C CYS A 50 9.53 -3.43 -9.11
N VAL A 51 9.26 -2.12 -9.25
CA VAL A 51 8.99 -1.48 -10.54
C VAL A 51 10.19 -1.60 -11.48
N GLN A 52 11.40 -1.26 -11.00
CA GLN A 52 12.63 -1.34 -11.79
C GLN A 52 12.89 -2.77 -12.29
N ARG A 53 12.74 -3.79 -11.42
CA ARG A 53 12.88 -5.20 -11.82
C ARG A 53 11.84 -5.63 -12.84
N ALA A 54 10.58 -5.29 -12.62
CA ALA A 54 9.51 -5.64 -13.55
C ALA A 54 9.74 -5.01 -14.94
N PHE A 55 10.16 -3.75 -14.99
CA PHE A 55 10.44 -3.08 -16.26
C PHE A 55 11.67 -3.64 -16.97
N ASN A 56 12.71 -4.05 -16.24
CA ASN A 56 13.87 -4.70 -16.85
C ASN A 56 13.51 -6.09 -17.40
N ALA A 57 12.71 -6.85 -16.65
CA ALA A 57 12.37 -8.22 -17.02
C ALA A 57 11.31 -8.31 -18.13
N TYR A 58 10.34 -7.39 -18.14
CA TYR A 58 9.11 -7.56 -18.94
C TYR A 58 8.76 -6.38 -19.84
N ALA A 59 9.40 -5.22 -19.66
CA ALA A 59 9.16 -4.02 -20.48
C ALA A 59 10.37 -3.61 -21.34
N GLY A 60 11.43 -4.44 -21.38
CA GLY A 60 12.60 -4.21 -22.23
C GLY A 60 13.48 -3.03 -21.81
N THR A 61 13.36 -2.55 -20.57
CA THR A 61 14.18 -1.43 -20.07
C THR A 61 15.53 -1.90 -19.50
N ARG A 62 16.43 -0.95 -19.23
CA ARG A 62 17.75 -1.20 -18.62
C ARG A 62 18.00 -0.24 -17.45
N LEU A 63 17.11 -0.27 -16.47
CA LEU A 63 17.17 0.54 -15.26
C LEU A 63 18.15 -0.06 -14.24
N ALA A 64 18.83 0.81 -13.48
CA ALA A 64 19.44 0.38 -12.23
C ALA A 64 18.35 -0.06 -11.24
N VAL A 65 18.58 -1.16 -10.51
CA VAL A 65 17.68 -1.66 -9.46
C VAL A 65 18.16 -1.15 -8.09
N ASP A 66 18.25 0.16 -7.97
CA ASP A 66 18.81 0.86 -6.80
C ASP A 66 17.74 1.27 -5.78
N GLY A 67 16.46 1.24 -6.16
CA GLY A 67 15.37 1.73 -5.33
C GLY A 67 15.27 3.26 -5.30
N VAL A 68 15.84 3.94 -6.29
CA VAL A 68 15.76 5.40 -6.47
C VAL A 68 14.83 5.72 -7.63
N TYR A 69 13.79 6.52 -7.36
CA TYR A 69 12.89 7.00 -8.41
C TYR A 69 13.51 8.21 -9.14
N GLY A 70 14.58 7.96 -9.88
CA GLY A 70 15.30 8.96 -10.68
C GLY A 70 14.65 9.21 -12.03
N LYS A 71 15.27 10.10 -12.82
CA LYS A 71 14.80 10.47 -14.17
C LYS A 71 14.52 9.25 -15.05
N ASN A 72 15.44 8.29 -15.10
CA ASN A 72 15.29 7.10 -15.95
C ASN A 72 14.10 6.23 -15.54
N THR A 73 13.84 6.08 -14.24
CA THR A 73 12.67 5.35 -13.74
C THR A 73 11.39 6.09 -14.07
N LYS A 74 11.36 7.42 -13.92
CA LYS A 74 10.22 8.26 -14.30
C LYS A 74 9.91 8.14 -15.80
N ASP A 75 10.92 8.27 -16.66
CA ASP A 75 10.76 8.17 -18.11
C ASP A 75 10.23 6.79 -18.52
N ALA A 76 10.71 5.72 -17.88
CA ALA A 76 10.19 4.38 -18.09
C ALA A 76 8.71 4.25 -17.66
N VAL A 77 8.31 4.86 -16.54
CA VAL A 77 6.91 4.86 -16.10
C VAL A 77 6.04 5.66 -17.07
N VAL A 78 6.50 6.81 -17.54
CA VAL A 78 5.79 7.61 -18.55
C VAL A 78 5.58 6.81 -19.84
N ASN A 79 6.62 6.12 -20.33
CA ASN A 79 6.52 5.28 -21.52
C ASN A 79 5.58 4.10 -21.33
N PHE A 80 5.65 3.44 -20.17
CA PHE A 80 4.72 2.38 -19.79
C PHE A 80 3.27 2.86 -19.76
N GLN A 81 3.00 4.01 -19.14
CA GLN A 81 1.67 4.60 -19.09
C GLN A 81 1.13 4.92 -20.49
N ARG A 82 1.96 5.47 -21.37
CA ARG A 82 1.59 5.71 -22.77
C ARG A 82 1.23 4.41 -23.50
N PHE A 83 2.07 3.39 -23.36
CA PHE A 83 1.86 2.09 -24.02
C PHE A 83 0.57 1.40 -23.56
N TRP A 84 0.24 1.50 -22.28
CA TRP A 84 -0.96 0.88 -21.69
C TRP A 84 -2.18 1.80 -21.65
N HIS A 85 -2.14 2.96 -22.31
CA HIS A 85 -3.23 3.95 -22.33
C HIS A 85 -3.72 4.37 -20.93
N LEU A 86 -2.79 4.54 -20.00
CA LEU A 86 -3.03 5.05 -18.65
C LEU A 86 -2.85 6.58 -18.60
N PRO A 87 -3.36 7.27 -17.57
CA PRO A 87 -2.95 8.65 -17.28
C PRO A 87 -1.42 8.76 -17.21
N VAL A 88 -0.84 9.68 -17.98
CA VAL A 88 0.61 9.83 -18.15
C VAL A 88 1.14 10.90 -17.19
N ASP A 89 1.21 10.56 -15.91
CA ASP A 89 1.66 11.45 -14.83
C ASP A 89 3.09 11.13 -14.33
N GLY A 90 3.69 10.05 -14.84
CA GLY A 90 5.00 9.59 -14.40
C GLY A 90 5.01 9.16 -12.93
N THR A 91 3.88 8.68 -12.41
CA THR A 91 3.70 8.19 -11.05
C THR A 91 3.07 6.79 -11.08
N VAL A 92 3.60 5.88 -10.27
CA VAL A 92 3.00 4.55 -10.09
C VAL A 92 1.93 4.65 -9.01
N GLY A 93 0.71 4.97 -9.43
CA GLY A 93 -0.50 4.83 -8.61
C GLY A 93 -1.21 3.49 -8.83
N PRO A 94 -2.38 3.26 -8.19
CA PRO A 94 -3.07 1.96 -8.20
C PRO A 94 -3.39 1.41 -9.59
N ASN A 95 -3.72 2.27 -10.56
CA ASN A 95 -3.94 1.85 -11.94
C ASN A 95 -2.62 1.35 -12.57
N THR A 96 -1.57 2.17 -12.50
CA THR A 96 -0.26 1.83 -13.05
C THR A 96 0.30 0.56 -12.42
N GLY A 97 0.28 0.45 -11.08
CA GLY A 97 0.81 -0.73 -10.41
C GLY A 97 -0.01 -2.00 -10.65
N GLY A 98 -1.34 -1.89 -10.78
CA GLY A 98 -2.18 -3.02 -11.19
C GLY A 98 -1.84 -3.51 -12.61
N THR A 99 -1.59 -2.59 -13.55
CA THR A 99 -1.14 -2.95 -14.90
C THR A 99 0.27 -3.56 -14.89
N ILE A 100 1.17 -3.10 -14.02
CA ILE A 100 2.49 -3.74 -13.83
C ILE A 100 2.31 -5.17 -13.32
N GLU A 101 1.46 -5.38 -12.32
CA GLU A 101 1.18 -6.71 -11.79
C GLU A 101 0.58 -7.63 -12.86
N PHE A 102 -0.35 -7.12 -13.67
CA PHE A 102 -0.90 -7.86 -14.81
C PHE A 102 0.18 -8.24 -15.84
N MET A 103 1.06 -7.30 -16.22
CA MET A 103 2.18 -7.57 -17.12
C MET A 103 3.09 -8.67 -16.56
N VAL A 104 3.44 -8.60 -15.27
CA VAL A 104 4.28 -9.58 -14.60
C VAL A 104 3.57 -10.95 -14.54
N ALA A 105 2.29 -10.99 -14.21
CA ALA A 105 1.51 -12.23 -14.08
C ALA A 105 1.29 -12.97 -15.40
N ARG A 106 1.26 -12.26 -16.54
CA ARG A 106 1.15 -12.89 -17.87
C ARG A 106 2.41 -13.63 -18.31
N ASN A 107 3.56 -13.37 -17.69
CA ASN A 107 4.81 -14.03 -18.02
C ASN A 107 5.02 -15.27 -17.13
N ASN A 108 5.46 -16.39 -17.70
CA ASN A 108 5.66 -17.65 -16.96
C ASN A 108 6.55 -17.46 -15.72
N GLY A 109 6.03 -17.79 -14.53
CA GLY A 109 6.72 -17.65 -13.25
C GLY A 109 6.77 -16.21 -12.68
N GLY A 110 6.32 -15.20 -13.43
CA GLY A 110 6.38 -13.80 -12.98
C GLY A 110 5.55 -13.53 -11.72
N LYS A 111 4.37 -14.15 -11.61
CA LYS A 111 3.53 -14.06 -10.40
C LYS A 111 4.24 -14.57 -9.13
N ASP A 112 5.07 -15.60 -9.26
CA ASP A 112 5.75 -16.23 -8.12
C ASP A 112 6.95 -15.39 -7.70
N VAL A 113 7.66 -14.81 -8.67
CA VAL A 113 8.73 -13.82 -8.43
C VAL A 113 8.17 -12.54 -7.80
N TRP A 114 7.02 -12.05 -8.27
CA TRP A 114 6.35 -10.87 -7.72
C TRP A 114 5.96 -11.07 -6.25
N ARG A 115 5.42 -12.25 -5.93
CA ARG A 115 5.08 -12.64 -4.56
C ARG A 115 6.30 -12.83 -3.68
N THR A 116 7.30 -13.57 -4.14
CA THR A 116 8.52 -13.89 -3.37
C THR A 116 9.34 -12.64 -3.05
N ASN A 117 9.38 -11.65 -3.95
CA ASN A 117 10.04 -10.36 -3.68
C ASN A 117 9.20 -9.40 -2.82
N GLY A 118 8.00 -9.81 -2.39
CA GLY A 118 7.09 -8.98 -1.60
C GLY A 118 6.48 -7.80 -2.36
N CYS A 119 6.57 -7.77 -3.69
CA CYS A 119 6.15 -6.63 -4.51
C CYS A 119 4.66 -6.32 -4.40
N TRP A 120 3.84 -7.36 -4.19
CA TRP A 120 2.40 -7.24 -3.93
C TRP A 120 2.05 -6.36 -2.72
N ALA A 121 2.95 -6.22 -1.75
CA ALA A 121 2.71 -5.45 -0.53
C ALA A 121 3.23 -4.00 -0.61
N VAL A 122 4.07 -3.70 -1.59
CA VAL A 122 4.80 -2.42 -1.67
C VAL A 122 4.61 -1.69 -2.99
N VAL A 123 3.91 -2.26 -3.96
CA VAL A 123 3.47 -1.56 -5.18
C VAL A 123 1.99 -1.23 -5.06
N PRO A 124 1.57 0.02 -5.33
CA PRO A 124 0.15 0.40 -5.26
C PRO A 124 -0.68 -0.33 -6.31
N THR A 125 -1.71 -1.06 -5.89
CA THR A 125 -2.65 -1.73 -6.78
C THR A 125 -4.08 -1.46 -6.32
N LYS A 126 -5.04 -1.49 -7.25
CA LYS A 126 -6.46 -1.50 -6.90
C LYS A 126 -6.79 -2.87 -6.32
N LYS A 127 -7.22 -2.92 -5.06
CA LYS A 127 -7.77 -4.13 -4.45
C LYS A 127 -9.26 -4.22 -4.70
#